data_AF-A0A497I8Y9-F1
#
_entry.id   AF-A0A497I8Y9-F1
#
_cell.length_a   1.000
_cell.length_b   1.000
_cell.length_c   1.000
_cell.angle_alpha   90.00
_cell.angle_beta   90.00
_cell.angle_gamma   90.00
#
_symmetry.space_group_name_H-M   'P 1'
#
loop_
_entity.id
_entity.type
_entity.pdbx_description
1 polymer ?
#
loop_
_entity_poly.entity_id
_entity_poly.type
_entity_poly.pdbx_seq_one_letter_code
_entity_poly.pdbx_strand_id
1 'polypeptide(L)'
;MGKLFLKSKEIVIPGELIGEGDFETVGGVYREGKKIYASRVGLLEIEGNLIKVIPLAGVYIPNKNDLVIGRIVDIGFSGWLVDIGAPYMANLPVGETLSEFVDLLKVDLSKFLDVNDLILARVINVPKSKMIQLSVKNITPKKLEGGKIIKITPYKVPRVIGKKGSMINMIKEYTKCNIIVGQNGWIWIKGTLTGEIKATKAILMIERESHVSGLTKKVKEMLEGALK
;
A
#
# COMPACT_ATOMS: atom_id res chain seq x y z
N MET A 1 2.83 20.12 -30.97
CA MET A 1 1.58 20.32 -30.20
C MET A 1 0.92 18.96 -30.06
N GLY A 2 0.77 18.46 -28.84
CA GLY A 2 0.27 17.10 -28.59
C GLY A 2 -1.24 17.01 -28.73
N LYS A 3 -1.75 15.84 -29.13
CA LYS A 3 -3.18 15.52 -29.23
C LYS A 3 -3.52 14.40 -28.25
N LEU A 4 -4.57 14.58 -27.47
CA LEU A 4 -5.14 13.54 -26.61
C LEU A 4 -6.35 12.92 -27.31
N PHE A 5 -6.47 11.60 -27.26
CA PHE A 5 -7.59 10.85 -27.83
C PHE A 5 -8.61 10.40 -26.76
N LEU A 6 -8.17 10.30 -25.50
CA LEU A 6 -8.98 9.89 -24.35
C LEU A 6 -9.08 11.01 -23.31
N LYS A 7 -10.11 10.94 -22.45
CA LYS A 7 -10.32 11.90 -21.36
C LYS A 7 -9.82 11.35 -20.02
N SER A 8 -9.45 12.27 -19.13
CA SER A 8 -9.11 11.92 -17.74
C SER A 8 -10.31 11.23 -17.06
N LYS A 9 -10.04 10.23 -16.23
CA LYS A 9 -10.97 9.33 -15.54
C LYS A 9 -11.67 8.26 -16.39
N GLU A 10 -11.23 8.05 -17.63
CA GLU A 10 -11.68 6.89 -18.41
C GLU A 10 -10.90 5.63 -18.02
N ILE A 11 -11.55 4.47 -18.11
CA ILE A 11 -10.89 3.17 -17.94
C ILE A 11 -10.19 2.85 -19.25
N VAL A 12 -8.93 2.47 -19.16
CA VAL A 12 -8.11 2.07 -20.32
C VAL A 12 -7.65 0.64 -20.21
N ILE A 13 -7.39 0.02 -21.36
CA ILE A 13 -6.85 -1.34 -21.49
C ILE A 13 -5.44 -1.33 -22.09
N PRO A 14 -4.61 -2.37 -21.87
CA PRO A 14 -3.29 -2.44 -22.47
C PRO A 14 -3.35 -2.35 -24.00
N GLY A 15 -2.49 -1.52 -24.60
CA GLY A 15 -2.44 -1.26 -26.03
C GLY A 15 -3.38 -0.15 -26.53
N GLU A 16 -4.19 0.43 -25.65
CA GLU A 16 -5.09 1.53 -26.02
C GLU A 16 -4.33 2.85 -26.22
N LEU A 17 -4.62 3.56 -27.31
CA LEU A 17 -3.98 4.82 -27.67
C LEU A 17 -4.55 5.97 -26.85
N ILE A 18 -3.71 6.57 -26.00
CA ILE A 18 -4.11 7.66 -25.11
C ILE A 18 -3.92 9.02 -25.80
N GLY A 19 -2.78 9.20 -26.46
CA GLY A 19 -2.35 10.49 -26.99
C GLY A 19 -1.16 10.39 -27.92
N GLU A 20 -0.83 11.50 -28.56
CA GLU A 20 0.32 11.64 -29.44
C GLU A 20 1.02 12.99 -29.18
N GLY A 21 2.34 12.98 -29.04
CA GLY A 21 3.17 14.17 -28.83
C GLY A 21 3.98 14.14 -27.52
N ASP A 22 4.51 15.30 -27.16
CA ASP A 22 5.50 15.45 -26.08
C ASP A 22 4.86 15.64 -24.70
N PHE A 23 4.05 14.65 -24.27
CA PHE A 23 3.49 14.60 -22.92
C PHE A 23 4.40 13.87 -21.94
N GLU A 24 4.60 14.37 -20.73
CA GLU A 24 5.31 13.60 -19.71
C GLU A 24 4.51 12.35 -19.33
N THR A 25 5.20 11.22 -19.18
CA THR A 25 4.57 9.93 -18.91
C THR A 25 5.12 9.32 -17.63
N VAL A 26 4.24 8.95 -16.70
CA VAL A 26 4.64 8.32 -15.44
C VAL A 26 3.78 7.09 -15.18
N GLY A 27 4.38 5.91 -15.26
CA GLY A 27 3.76 4.66 -14.82
C GLY A 27 2.52 4.23 -15.61
N GLY A 28 2.41 2.93 -15.88
CA GLY A 28 1.22 2.40 -16.54
C GLY A 28 1.04 2.80 -18.01
N VAL A 29 2.00 3.52 -18.59
CA VAL A 29 2.02 3.92 -20.01
C VAL A 29 3.37 3.60 -20.65
N TYR A 30 3.38 3.43 -21.97
CA TYR A 30 4.59 3.30 -22.78
C TYR A 30 4.48 4.11 -24.07
N ARG A 31 5.61 4.39 -24.69
CA ARG A 31 5.70 5.14 -25.94
C ARG A 31 6.15 4.26 -27.08
N GLU A 32 5.55 4.48 -28.24
CA GLU A 32 5.99 3.91 -29.51
C GLU A 32 6.00 5.05 -30.56
N GLY A 33 7.20 5.52 -30.89
CA GLY A 33 7.39 6.76 -31.64
C GLY A 33 6.81 7.96 -30.88
N LYS A 34 5.89 8.70 -31.51
CA LYS A 34 5.19 9.85 -30.89
C LYS A 34 3.91 9.46 -30.16
N LYS A 35 3.46 8.20 -30.28
CA LYS A 35 2.21 7.72 -29.72
C LYS A 35 2.42 7.18 -28.31
N ILE A 36 1.43 7.42 -27.46
CA ILE A 36 1.41 7.04 -26.04
C ILE A 36 0.29 6.03 -25.84
N TYR A 37 0.64 4.86 -25.31
CA TYR A 37 -0.27 3.75 -25.12
C TYR A 37 -0.35 3.35 -23.65
N ALA A 38 -1.50 2.81 -23.23
CA ALA A 38 -1.64 2.19 -21.92
C ALA A 38 -0.90 0.84 -21.89
N SER A 39 -0.16 0.55 -20.82
CA SER A 39 0.55 -0.74 -20.61
C SER A 39 -0.22 -1.73 -19.75
N ARG A 40 -1.34 -1.31 -19.15
CA ARG A 40 -2.09 -2.08 -18.14
C ARG A 40 -3.52 -1.57 -18.07
N VAL A 41 -4.42 -2.40 -17.52
CA VAL A 41 -5.78 -1.98 -17.19
C VAL A 41 -5.75 -0.98 -16.05
N GLY A 42 -6.38 0.18 -16.22
CA GLY A 42 -6.34 1.24 -15.22
C GLY A 42 -7.26 2.41 -15.47
N LEU A 43 -7.28 3.34 -14.53
CA LEU A 43 -7.92 4.65 -14.67
C LEU A 43 -6.90 5.63 -15.25
N LEU A 44 -7.22 6.24 -16.38
CA LEU A 44 -6.40 7.27 -16.99
C LEU A 44 -6.48 8.56 -16.17
N GLU A 45 -5.33 9.13 -15.83
CA GLU A 45 -5.24 10.41 -15.15
C GLU A 45 -4.34 11.34 -15.96
N ILE A 46 -4.93 12.45 -16.39
CA ILE A 46 -4.25 13.50 -17.15
C ILE A 46 -4.27 14.76 -16.29
N GLU A 47 -3.08 15.22 -15.88
CA GLU A 47 -2.86 16.41 -15.07
C GLU A 47 -1.90 17.35 -15.81
N GLY A 48 -2.44 18.36 -16.50
CA GLY A 48 -1.64 19.26 -17.32
C GLY A 48 -0.95 18.51 -18.47
N ASN A 49 0.38 18.45 -18.44
CA ASN A 49 1.19 17.72 -19.43
C ASN A 49 1.53 16.28 -19.00
N LEU A 50 1.10 15.85 -17.81
CA LEU A 50 1.44 14.55 -17.24
C LEU A 50 0.33 13.52 -17.52
N ILE A 51 0.71 12.39 -18.09
CA ILE A 51 -0.16 11.23 -18.34
C ILE A 51 0.30 10.06 -17.48
N LYS A 52 -0.61 9.51 -16.69
CA LYS A 52 -0.40 8.29 -15.90
C LYS A 52 -1.63 7.39 -15.94
N VAL A 53 -1.42 6.09 -15.77
CA VAL A 53 -2.52 5.13 -15.65
C VAL A 53 -2.46 4.51 -14.26
N ILE A 54 -3.47 4.81 -13.44
CA ILE A 54 -3.63 4.21 -12.10
C ILE A 54 -4.16 2.78 -12.28
N PRO A 55 -3.41 1.75 -11.87
CA PRO A 55 -3.86 0.37 -12.05
C PRO A 55 -5.12 0.08 -11.22
N LEU A 56 -6.07 -0.67 -11.79
CA LEU A 56 -7.25 -1.14 -11.05
C LEU A 56 -6.96 -2.40 -10.22
N ALA A 57 -5.91 -3.14 -10.60
CA ALA A 57 -5.44 -4.35 -9.94
C ALA A 57 -3.93 -4.51 -10.09
N GLY A 58 -3.35 -5.37 -9.26
CA GLY A 58 -1.95 -5.76 -9.35
C GLY A 58 -1.24 -5.77 -8.00
N VAL A 59 0.06 -6.04 -8.07
CA VAL A 59 0.97 -6.12 -6.93
C VAL A 59 1.40 -4.74 -6.45
N TYR A 60 1.83 -4.67 -5.20
CA TYR A 60 2.38 -3.44 -4.64
C TYR A 60 3.72 -3.11 -5.30
N ILE A 61 3.86 -1.90 -5.83
CA ILE A 61 5.12 -1.38 -6.37
C ILE A 61 5.66 -0.37 -5.36
N PRO A 62 6.77 -0.66 -4.65
CA PRO A 62 7.28 0.20 -3.60
C PRO A 62 7.73 1.56 -4.11
N ASN A 63 7.33 2.62 -3.39
CA ASN A 63 7.85 3.97 -3.59
C ASN A 63 8.56 4.45 -2.33
N LYS A 64 9.53 5.35 -2.52
CA LYS A 64 10.21 5.99 -1.39
C LYS A 64 9.18 6.71 -0.51
N ASN A 65 9.37 6.59 0.80
CA ASN A 65 8.53 7.11 1.89
C ASN A 65 7.22 6.35 2.14
N ASP A 66 6.89 5.32 1.37
CA ASP A 66 5.72 4.50 1.66
C ASP A 66 5.84 3.87 3.05
N LEU A 67 4.75 3.95 3.82
CA LEU A 67 4.60 3.22 5.08
C LEU A 67 3.94 1.87 4.78
N VAL A 68 4.59 0.77 5.13
CA VAL A 68 4.17 -0.59 4.78
C VAL A 68 4.19 -1.51 6.00
N ILE A 69 3.34 -2.53 5.97
CA ILE A 69 3.40 -3.62 6.94
C ILE A 69 4.14 -4.77 6.29
N GLY A 70 5.21 -5.25 6.93
CA GLY A 70 6.02 -6.35 6.46
C GLY A 70 6.02 -7.53 7.42
N ARG A 71 6.37 -8.71 6.91
CA ARG A 71 6.64 -9.91 7.72
C ARG A 71 8.11 -10.28 7.59
N ILE A 72 8.78 -10.52 8.71
CA ILE A 72 10.14 -11.05 8.70
C ILE A 72 10.12 -12.46 8.10
N VAL A 73 10.90 -12.67 7.05
CA VAL A 73 11.05 -13.95 6.36
C VAL A 73 12.30 -14.67 6.84
N ASP A 74 13.38 -13.91 7.03
CA ASP A 74 14.68 -14.46 7.39
C ASP A 74 15.53 -13.42 8.12
N ILE A 75 16.54 -13.90 8.84
CA ILE A 75 17.46 -13.11 9.64
C ILE A 75 18.87 -13.35 9.11
N GLY A 76 19.45 -12.32 8.48
CA GLY A 76 20.81 -12.35 7.98
C GLY A 76 21.82 -11.78 8.99
N PHE A 77 23.09 -11.80 8.62
CA PHE A 77 24.18 -11.30 9.46
C PHE A 77 24.08 -9.79 9.77
N SER A 78 23.57 -8.99 8.83
CA SER A 78 23.55 -7.53 8.92
C SER A 78 22.14 -6.91 8.89
N GLY A 79 21.09 -7.72 9.10
CA GLY A 79 19.71 -7.26 9.08
C GLY A 79 18.70 -8.36 8.77
N TRP A 80 17.48 -7.95 8.46
CA TRP A 80 16.36 -8.85 8.21
C TRP A 80 15.90 -8.80 6.76
N LEU A 81 15.47 -9.95 6.25
CA LEU A 81 14.74 -10.05 5.01
C LEU A 81 13.23 -9.96 5.31
N VAL A 82 12.53 -9.09 4.60
CA VAL A 82 11.14 -8.72 4.89
C VAL A 82 10.28 -8.87 3.65
N ASP A 83 9.19 -9.62 3.77
CA ASP A 83 8.12 -9.69 2.78
C ASP A 83 7.15 -8.52 3.01
N ILE A 84 7.04 -7.65 2.00
CA ILE A 84 6.12 -6.50 1.98
C ILE A 84 5.02 -6.67 0.91
N GLY A 85 4.84 -7.85 0.32
CA GLY A 85 3.86 -8.08 -0.75
C GLY A 85 4.20 -7.41 -2.09
N ALA A 86 5.45 -6.99 -2.26
CA ALA A 86 5.99 -6.53 -3.54
C ALA A 86 6.58 -7.72 -4.33
N PRO A 87 6.88 -7.55 -5.63
CA PRO A 87 7.55 -8.60 -6.42
C PRO A 87 8.95 -8.99 -5.91
N TYR A 88 9.56 -8.14 -5.09
CA TYR A 88 10.89 -8.33 -4.55
C TYR A 88 10.85 -8.21 -3.02
N MET A 89 11.65 -9.04 -2.35
CA MET A 89 11.86 -8.93 -0.91
C MET A 89 12.58 -7.63 -0.57
N ALA A 90 12.31 -7.10 0.62
CA ALA A 90 12.95 -5.90 1.12
C ALA A 90 13.95 -6.24 2.22
N ASN A 91 15.02 -5.48 2.30
CA ASN A 91 16.02 -5.60 3.37
C ASN A 91 15.76 -4.53 4.43
N LEU A 92 15.80 -4.93 5.69
CA LEU A 92 15.80 -4.05 6.85
C LEU A 92 17.19 -4.13 7.51
N PRO A 93 18.09 -3.16 7.28
CA PRO A 93 19.41 -3.15 7.91
C PRO A 93 19.33 -2.93 9.42
N VAL A 94 20.30 -3.49 10.17
CA VAL A 94 20.42 -3.25 11.63
C VAL A 94 20.52 -1.76 11.95
N GLY A 95 21.34 -1.04 11.18
CA GLY A 95 21.51 0.40 11.34
C GLY A 95 20.24 1.22 11.12
N GLU A 96 19.21 0.67 10.47
CA GLU A 96 17.90 1.29 10.25
C GLU A 96 16.80 0.76 11.19
N THR A 97 17.20 -0.07 12.15
CA THR A 97 16.30 -0.72 13.12
C THR A 97 16.60 -0.29 14.55
N LEU A 98 17.88 -0.31 14.90
CA LEU A 98 18.39 -0.02 16.23
C LEU A 98 19.06 1.36 16.23
N SER A 99 18.83 2.10 17.31
CA SER A 99 19.46 3.42 17.49
C SER A 99 20.85 3.33 18.11
N GLU A 100 21.16 2.19 18.75
CA GLU A 100 22.41 1.94 19.45
C GLU A 100 23.34 1.07 18.60
N PHE A 101 24.65 1.21 18.82
CA PHE A 101 25.65 0.38 18.17
C PHE A 101 25.59 -1.04 18.74
N VAL A 102 25.39 -2.03 17.87
CA VAL A 102 25.32 -3.44 18.25
C VAL A 102 26.50 -4.19 17.64
N ASP A 103 27.24 -4.90 18.48
CA ASP A 103 28.30 -5.82 18.06
C ASP A 103 27.66 -7.07 17.42
N LEU A 104 27.58 -7.08 16.09
CA LEU A 104 26.95 -8.13 15.29
C LEU A 104 27.60 -9.51 15.47
N LEU A 105 28.82 -9.58 16.01
CA LEU A 105 29.50 -10.84 16.28
C LEU A 105 29.09 -11.47 17.63
N LYS A 106 28.46 -10.69 18.51
CA LYS A 106 28.08 -11.13 19.87
C LYS A 106 26.59 -11.16 20.11
N VAL A 107 25.81 -10.48 19.28
CA VAL A 107 24.38 -10.30 19.49
C VAL A 107 23.59 -11.04 18.43
N ASP A 108 22.73 -11.94 18.91
CA ASP A 108 21.73 -12.58 18.08
C ASP A 108 20.60 -11.60 17.74
N LEU A 109 20.42 -11.34 16.44
CA LEU A 109 19.42 -10.39 15.93
C LEU A 109 17.98 -10.90 16.11
N SER A 110 17.77 -12.21 16.28
CA SER A 110 16.44 -12.81 16.52
C SER A 110 15.76 -12.25 17.78
N LYS A 111 16.55 -11.78 18.75
CA LYS A 111 16.05 -11.17 20.00
C LYS A 111 15.29 -9.87 19.79
N PHE A 112 15.52 -9.17 18.67
CA PHE A 112 14.83 -7.91 18.36
C PHE A 112 13.61 -8.14 17.48
N LEU A 113 13.78 -8.91 16.42
CA LEU A 113 12.74 -9.27 15.45
C LEU A 113 13.03 -10.69 14.98
N ASP A 114 12.05 -11.57 15.17
CA ASP A 114 12.16 -12.98 14.82
C ASP A 114 11.37 -13.29 13.54
N VAL A 115 11.63 -14.46 12.95
CA VAL A 115 10.92 -14.94 11.76
C VAL A 115 9.41 -14.98 12.04
N ASN A 116 8.62 -14.52 11.06
CA ASN A 116 7.18 -14.28 11.12
C ASN A 116 6.70 -13.09 11.95
N ASP A 117 7.60 -12.33 12.59
CA ASP A 117 7.20 -11.07 13.20
C ASP A 117 6.66 -10.09 12.16
N LEU A 118 5.63 -9.35 12.57
CA LEU A 118 5.02 -8.32 11.77
C LEU A 118 5.58 -6.97 12.17
N ILE A 119 6.02 -6.19 11.21
CA ILE A 119 6.63 -4.89 11.43
C ILE A 119 5.92 -3.79 10.65
N LEU A 120 5.93 -2.59 11.21
CA LEU A 120 5.58 -1.37 10.51
C LEU A 120 6.87 -0.68 10.09
N ALA A 121 7.09 -0.52 8.79
CA ALA A 121 8.33 0.00 8.24
C ALA A 121 8.08 1.05 7.17
N ARG A 122 9.06 1.94 6.97
CA ARG A 122 9.06 2.93 5.89
C ARG A 122 10.07 2.54 4.83
N VAL A 123 9.66 2.62 3.57
CA VAL A 123 10.56 2.44 2.43
C VAL A 123 11.48 3.66 2.33
N ILE A 124 12.78 3.48 2.56
CA ILE A 124 13.77 4.58 2.50
C ILE A 124 14.45 4.68 1.14
N ASN A 125 14.57 3.57 0.43
CA ASN A 125 15.27 3.51 -0.85
C ASN A 125 14.70 2.40 -1.73
N VAL A 126 14.58 2.70 -3.03
CA VAL A 126 14.18 1.74 -4.08
C VAL A 126 15.17 1.86 -5.24
N PRO A 127 16.35 1.23 -5.14
CA PRO A 127 17.35 1.25 -6.20
C PRO A 127 16.87 0.60 -7.49
N LYS A 128 17.57 0.89 -8.61
CA LYS A 128 17.33 0.20 -9.90
C LYS A 128 17.55 -1.32 -9.81
N SER A 129 18.44 -1.77 -8.92
CA SER A 129 18.68 -3.19 -8.62
C SER A 129 17.52 -3.89 -7.91
N LYS A 130 16.44 -3.16 -7.55
CA LYS A 130 15.25 -3.67 -6.85
C LYS A 130 15.50 -4.24 -5.46
N MET A 131 16.68 -4.00 -4.88
CA MET A 131 16.97 -4.25 -3.47
C MET A 131 16.35 -3.14 -2.61
N ILE A 132 15.07 -3.30 -2.27
CA ILE A 132 14.33 -2.31 -1.48
C ILE A 132 14.92 -2.24 -0.07
N GLN A 133 15.13 -1.04 0.45
CA GLN A 133 15.58 -0.83 1.83
C GLN A 133 14.46 -0.23 2.67
N LEU A 134 14.27 -0.81 3.85
CA LEU A 134 13.31 -0.38 4.85
C LEU A 134 14.00 0.27 6.04
N SER A 135 13.25 1.07 6.79
CA SER A 135 13.63 1.61 8.09
C SER A 135 12.46 1.57 9.05
N VAL A 136 12.75 1.25 10.31
CA VAL A 136 11.78 1.36 11.42
C VAL A 136 12.18 2.45 12.41
N LYS A 137 13.17 3.29 12.06
CA LYS A 137 13.52 4.48 12.84
C LYS A 137 12.34 5.45 12.87
N ASN A 138 12.08 6.02 14.04
CA ASN A 138 11.00 7.00 14.26
C ASN A 138 9.59 6.45 13.92
N ILE A 139 9.40 5.13 13.94
CA ILE A 139 8.10 4.49 13.77
C ILE A 139 7.69 3.85 15.10
N THR A 140 6.49 4.20 15.55
CA THR A 140 5.87 3.61 16.74
C THR A 140 4.44 3.19 16.41
N PRO A 141 4.06 1.92 16.62
CA PRO A 141 4.89 0.80 17.07
C PRO A 141 5.82 0.25 15.96
N LYS A 142 6.99 -0.29 16.33
CA LYS A 142 7.90 -0.98 15.39
C LYS A 142 7.37 -2.37 15.01
N LYS A 143 7.01 -3.17 16.03
CA LYS A 143 6.47 -4.52 15.92
C LYS A 143 4.96 -4.50 16.17
N LEU A 144 4.21 -5.24 15.38
CA LEU A 144 2.76 -5.36 15.46
C LEU A 144 2.42 -6.69 16.15
N GLU A 145 1.98 -6.60 17.41
CA GLU A 145 1.69 -7.77 18.23
C GLU A 145 0.20 -7.97 18.46
N GLY A 146 -0.25 -9.21 18.27
CA GLY A 146 -1.65 -9.59 18.34
C GLY A 146 -2.49 -8.99 17.20
N GLY A 147 -3.81 -8.98 17.38
CA GLY A 147 -4.76 -8.54 16.36
C GLY A 147 -4.76 -9.44 15.13
N LYS A 148 -5.23 -8.89 14.01
CA LYS A 148 -5.42 -9.60 12.75
C LYS A 148 -4.85 -8.78 11.59
N ILE A 149 -4.23 -9.48 10.63
CA ILE A 149 -3.88 -8.90 9.33
C ILE A 149 -4.92 -9.31 8.28
N ILE A 150 -5.31 -8.34 7.47
CA ILE A 150 -6.02 -8.56 6.21
C ILE A 150 -5.22 -7.96 5.07
N LYS A 151 -5.36 -8.55 3.87
CA LYS A 151 -4.71 -8.08 2.65
C LYS A 151 -5.79 -7.63 1.67
N ILE A 152 -5.62 -6.44 1.13
CA ILE A 152 -6.42 -5.87 0.05
C ILE A 152 -5.53 -5.55 -1.13
N THR A 153 -6.14 -5.29 -2.27
CA THR A 153 -5.45 -4.76 -3.44
C THR A 153 -4.78 -3.42 -3.09
N PRO A 154 -3.46 -3.26 -3.26
CA PRO A 154 -2.73 -2.04 -2.89
C PRO A 154 -3.31 -0.77 -3.51
N TYR A 155 -3.74 -0.86 -4.76
CA TYR A 155 -4.36 0.26 -5.48
C TYR A 155 -5.70 0.74 -4.89
N LYS A 156 -6.33 -0.05 -4.02
CA LYS A 156 -7.57 0.31 -3.31
C LYS A 156 -7.31 0.90 -1.92
N VAL A 157 -6.06 0.93 -1.46
CA VAL A 157 -5.67 1.55 -0.18
C VAL A 157 -6.11 3.01 -0.05
N PRO A 158 -5.90 3.90 -1.04
CA PRO A 158 -6.34 5.29 -0.93
C PRO A 158 -7.86 5.41 -0.73
N ARG A 159 -8.63 4.48 -1.29
CA ARG A 159 -10.09 4.43 -1.14
C ARG A 159 -10.51 4.01 0.27
N VAL A 160 -9.79 3.06 0.87
CA VAL A 160 -10.02 2.63 2.26
C VAL A 160 -9.65 3.72 3.27
N ILE A 161 -8.57 4.47 3.03
CA ILE A 161 -8.20 5.63 3.86
C ILE A 161 -9.25 6.73 3.72
N GLY A 162 -9.71 7.00 2.50
CA GLY A 162 -10.64 8.08 2.19
C GLY A 162 -9.98 9.46 2.21
N LYS A 163 -10.73 10.49 1.79
CA LYS A 163 -10.21 11.87 1.70
C LYS A 163 -9.80 12.35 3.11
N LYS A 164 -8.52 12.70 3.27
CA LYS A 164 -7.92 13.10 4.57
C LYS A 164 -8.12 12.07 5.69
N GLY A 165 -8.25 10.78 5.36
CA GLY A 165 -8.43 9.73 6.37
C GLY A 165 -9.86 9.59 6.93
N SER A 166 -10.86 10.25 6.33
CA SER A 166 -12.23 10.24 6.86
C SER A 166 -12.84 8.84 6.97
N MET A 167 -12.55 7.97 5.99
CA MET A 167 -13.15 6.64 5.93
C MET A 167 -12.57 5.73 7.01
N ILE A 168 -11.25 5.69 7.12
CA ILE A 168 -10.57 4.86 8.11
C ILE A 168 -10.84 5.33 9.54
N ASN A 169 -10.92 6.65 9.77
CA ASN A 169 -11.23 7.21 11.08
C ASN A 169 -12.66 6.85 11.52
N MET A 170 -13.63 6.91 10.61
CA MET A 170 -14.99 6.45 10.89
C MET A 170 -15.02 4.96 11.27
N ILE A 171 -14.32 4.08 10.53
CA ILE A 171 -14.28 2.65 10.89
C ILE A 171 -13.67 2.47 12.29
N LYS A 172 -12.58 3.18 12.61
CA LYS A 172 -11.96 3.15 13.95
C LYS A 172 -12.93 3.60 15.04
N GLU A 173 -13.67 4.69 14.81
CA GLU A 173 -14.60 5.27 15.79
C GLU A 173 -15.76 4.33 16.13
N TYR A 174 -16.34 3.66 15.12
CA TYR A 174 -17.47 2.74 15.29
C TYR A 174 -17.05 1.37 15.81
N THR A 175 -15.87 0.87 15.42
CA THR A 175 -15.40 -0.46 15.83
C THR A 175 -14.55 -0.43 17.10
N LYS A 176 -14.10 0.76 17.53
CA LYS A 176 -13.13 0.97 18.62
C LYS A 176 -11.83 0.17 18.44
N CYS A 177 -11.50 -0.19 17.20
CA CYS A 177 -10.28 -0.92 16.86
C CYS A 177 -9.14 0.05 16.54
N ASN A 178 -7.92 -0.33 16.91
CA ASN A 178 -6.73 0.26 16.33
C ASN A 178 -6.50 -0.33 14.93
N ILE A 179 -6.37 0.52 13.92
CA ILE A 179 -6.21 0.08 12.53
C ILE A 179 -5.02 0.81 11.91
N ILE A 180 -4.08 0.04 11.37
CA ILE A 180 -2.90 0.53 10.67
C ILE A 180 -2.97 0.03 9.23
N VAL A 181 -2.91 0.96 8.28
CA VAL A 181 -3.04 0.68 6.85
C VAL A 181 -1.69 0.90 6.19
N GLY A 182 -1.08 -0.17 5.68
CA GLY A 182 0.11 -0.10 4.84
C GLY A 182 -0.23 0.23 3.39
N GLN A 183 0.61 1.00 2.71
CA GLN A 183 0.49 1.30 1.28
C GLN A 183 0.57 0.06 0.40
N ASN A 184 1.16 -1.02 0.94
CA ASN A 184 1.22 -2.33 0.31
C ASN A 184 -0.09 -3.14 0.38
N GLY A 185 -1.18 -2.55 0.85
CA GLY A 185 -2.48 -3.23 0.96
C GLY A 185 -2.60 -4.16 2.16
N TRP A 186 -1.58 -4.23 3.01
CA TRP A 186 -1.66 -4.99 4.26
C TRP A 186 -2.22 -4.08 5.34
N ILE A 187 -3.25 -4.55 6.04
CA ILE A 187 -3.95 -3.79 7.06
C ILE A 187 -3.96 -4.60 8.33
N TRP A 188 -3.42 -4.02 9.40
CA TRP A 188 -3.44 -4.60 10.73
C TRP A 188 -4.57 -3.98 11.56
N ILE A 189 -5.35 -4.82 12.21
CA ILE A 189 -6.54 -4.48 12.98
C ILE A 189 -6.40 -5.13 14.35
N LYS A 190 -6.51 -4.36 15.42
CA LYS A 190 -6.49 -4.86 16.79
C LYS A 190 -7.61 -4.25 17.62
N GLY A 191 -8.41 -5.08 18.24
CA GLY A 191 -9.52 -4.65 19.09
C GLY A 191 -10.23 -5.83 19.74
N THR A 192 -11.52 -5.65 20.04
CA THR A 192 -12.37 -6.77 20.46
C THR A 192 -12.69 -7.66 19.26
N LEU A 193 -12.93 -8.95 19.48
CA LEU A 193 -13.25 -9.89 18.39
C LEU A 193 -14.40 -9.40 17.50
N THR A 194 -15.45 -8.85 18.12
CA THR A 194 -16.61 -8.29 17.40
C THR A 194 -16.24 -7.04 16.61
N GLY A 195 -15.40 -6.17 17.16
CA GLY A 195 -14.87 -4.99 16.48
C GLY A 195 -14.00 -5.35 15.28
N GLU A 196 -13.09 -6.32 15.46
CA GLU A 196 -12.18 -6.78 14.40
C GLU A 196 -12.94 -7.41 13.22
N ILE A 197 -13.97 -8.21 13.50
CA ILE A 197 -14.84 -8.80 12.47
C ILE A 197 -15.59 -7.70 11.71
N LYS A 198 -16.18 -6.71 12.42
CA LYS A 198 -16.89 -5.58 11.80
C LYS A 198 -15.95 -4.74 10.94
N ALA A 199 -14.76 -4.39 11.45
CA ALA A 199 -13.75 -3.63 10.72
C ALA A 199 -13.30 -4.37 9.46
N THR A 200 -13.01 -5.66 9.58
CA THR A 200 -12.64 -6.52 8.44
C THR A 200 -13.71 -6.50 7.36
N LYS A 201 -14.98 -6.71 7.74
CA LYS A 201 -16.09 -6.76 6.80
C LYS A 201 -16.31 -5.41 6.10
N ALA A 202 -16.16 -4.30 6.82
CA ALA A 202 -16.26 -2.95 6.25
C ALA A 202 -15.14 -2.68 5.23
N ILE A 203 -13.89 -3.05 5.56
CA ILE A 203 -12.74 -2.85 4.66
C ILE A 203 -12.88 -3.68 3.38
N LEU A 204 -13.26 -4.95 3.50
CA LEU A 204 -13.49 -5.82 2.34
C LEU A 204 -14.67 -5.35 1.47
N MET A 205 -15.70 -4.78 2.09
CA MET A 205 -16.80 -4.15 1.35
C MET A 205 -16.32 -2.94 0.55
N ILE A 206 -15.48 -2.09 1.14
CA ILE A 206 -14.89 -0.94 0.45
C ILE A 206 -14.02 -1.39 -0.73
N GLU A 207 -13.27 -2.49 -0.56
CA GLU A 207 -12.46 -3.06 -1.63
C GLU A 207 -13.33 -3.51 -2.81
N ARG A 208 -14.45 -4.17 -2.55
CA ARG A 208 -15.36 -4.67 -3.61
C ARG A 208 -16.08 -3.54 -4.33
N GLU A 209 -16.52 -2.52 -3.58
CA GLU A 209 -17.38 -1.45 -4.09
C GLU A 209 -16.62 -0.15 -4.37
N SER A 210 -15.30 -0.22 -4.60
CA SER A 210 -14.43 0.95 -4.75
C SER A 210 -14.85 1.90 -5.89
N HIS A 211 -15.57 1.39 -6.88
CA HIS A 211 -16.08 2.10 -8.06
C HIS A 211 -17.44 2.80 -7.83
N VAL A 212 -18.13 2.51 -6.72
CA VAL A 212 -19.48 3.02 -6.44
C VAL A 212 -19.42 4.38 -5.73
N SER A 213 -20.26 5.32 -6.17
CA SER A 213 -20.44 6.62 -5.52
C SER A 213 -21.26 6.49 -4.22
N GLY A 214 -21.04 7.38 -3.24
CA GLY A 214 -21.80 7.35 -1.97
C GLY A 214 -21.41 6.23 -0.98
N LEU A 215 -20.33 5.49 -1.25
CA LEU A 215 -19.85 4.36 -0.44
C LEU A 215 -19.75 4.67 1.07
N THR A 216 -19.38 5.89 1.44
CA THR A 216 -19.28 6.34 2.83
C THR A 216 -20.57 6.12 3.61
N LYS A 217 -21.73 6.43 3.01
CA LYS A 217 -23.04 6.30 3.67
C LYS A 217 -23.37 4.82 3.90
N LYS A 218 -23.12 3.99 2.88
CA LYS A 218 -23.38 2.56 2.93
C LYS A 218 -22.52 1.85 3.98
N VAL A 219 -21.26 2.23 4.10
CA VAL A 219 -20.35 1.72 5.14
C VAL A 219 -20.83 2.16 6.53
N LYS A 220 -21.31 3.40 6.68
CA LYS A 220 -21.87 3.89 7.94
C LYS A 220 -23.09 3.09 8.38
N GLU A 221 -24.06 2.89 7.48
CA GLU A 221 -25.27 2.08 7.74
C GLU A 221 -24.92 0.63 8.14
N MET A 222 -23.91 0.06 7.49
CA MET A 222 -23.38 -1.27 7.84
C MET A 222 -22.77 -1.30 9.25
N LEU A 223 -22.01 -0.27 9.63
CA LEU A 223 -21.35 -0.19 10.94
C LEU A 223 -22.36 0.06 12.08
N GLU A 224 -23.44 0.79 11.81
CA GLU A 224 -24.56 1.04 12.73
C GLU A 224 -25.45 -0.20 12.94
N GLY A 225 -25.29 -1.24 12.12
CA GLY A 225 -26.09 -2.47 12.22
C GLY A 225 -27.45 -2.39 11.51
N ALA A 226 -27.63 -1.44 10.60
CA ALA A 226 -28.86 -1.27 9.83
C ALA A 226 -29.01 -2.27 8.67
N LEU A 227 -27.97 -3.05 8.36
CA LEU A 227 -28.01 -4.15 7.40
C LEU A 227 -28.16 -5.48 8.15
N LYS A 228 -29.42 -5.86 8.39
CA LYS A 228 -29.82 -7.25 8.71
C LYS A 228 -29.82 -8.09 7.44
#